data_AF-A0A0D0SS38-F1
#
_entry.id   AF-A0A0D0SS38-F1
#
_cell.length_a   1.000
_cell.length_b   1.000
_cell.length_c   1.000
_cell.angle_alpha   90.00
_cell.angle_beta   90.00
_cell.angle_gamma   90.00
#
_symmetry.space_group_name_H-M   'P 1'
#
loop_
_entity.id
_entity.type
_entity.pdbx_description
1 polymer ?
#
loop_
_entity_poly.entity_id
_entity_poly.type
_entity_poly.pdbx_seq_one_letter_code
_entity_poly.pdbx_strand_id
1 'polypeptide(L)' 'MKDAYEMEDKEVLDRLANVHINFPDEQAFKKYHNAMQIHDMNYLRFTLNNAYSACDNKQAL' A
#
# COMPACT_ATOMS: atom_id res chain seq x y z
N MET A 1 10.94 7.65 -3.37
CA MET A 1 10.96 6.21 -2.99
C MET A 1 11.02 5.35 -4.25
N LYS A 2 11.51 4.10 -4.18
CA LYS A 2 11.43 3.14 -5.31
C LYS A 2 9.96 2.83 -5.59
N ASP A 3 9.59 2.66 -6.86
CA ASP A 3 8.22 2.32 -7.26
C ASP A 3 7.88 0.91 -6.76
N ALA A 4 6.73 0.74 -6.10
CA ALA A 4 6.24 -0.57 -5.64
C ALA A 4 6.07 -1.57 -6.79
N TYR A 5 5.84 -1.12 -8.02
CA TYR A 5 5.79 -2.00 -9.20
C TYR A 5 7.15 -2.60 -9.57
N GLU A 6 8.26 -2.01 -9.13
CA GLU A 6 9.62 -2.51 -9.34
C GLU A 6 10.15 -3.33 -8.15
N MET A 7 9.32 -3.57 -7.13
CA MET A 7 9.65 -4.37 -5.95
C MET A 7 9.21 -5.82 -6.09
N GLU A 8 9.98 -6.73 -5.51
CA GLU A 8 9.58 -8.13 -5.35
C GLU A 8 8.34 -8.24 -4.46
N ASP A 9 7.52 -9.27 -4.67
CA ASP A 9 6.28 -9.45 -3.91
C ASP A 9 6.52 -9.46 -2.38
N LYS A 10 7.59 -10.14 -1.94
CA LYS A 10 7.99 -10.17 -0.53
C LYS A 10 8.31 -8.77 0.01
N GLU A 11 9.01 -7.95 -0.77
CA GLU A 11 9.37 -6.58 -0.37
C GLU A 11 8.11 -5.70 -0.26
N VAL A 12 7.17 -5.85 -1.20
CA VAL A 12 5.88 -5.13 -1.17
C VAL A 12 5.09 -5.49 0.09
N LEU A 13 4.98 -6.78 0.41
CA LEU A 13 4.25 -7.25 1.58
C LEU A 13 4.90 -6.79 2.90
N ASP A 14 6.22 -6.86 2.99
CA ASP A 14 6.96 -6.40 4.18
C ASP A 14 6.78 -4.89 4.41
N ARG A 15 6.85 -4.10 3.34
CA ARG A 15 6.60 -2.64 3.41
C ARG A 15 5.15 -2.32 3.77
N LEU A 16 4.18 -3.05 3.21
CA LEU A 16 2.76 -2.88 3.54
C LEU A 16 2.46 -3.22 5.00
N ALA A 17 3.13 -4.22 5.58
CA ALA A 17 3.00 -4.54 6.99
C ALA A 17 3.55 -3.43 7.91
N ASN A 18 4.53 -2.66 7.43
CA ASN A 18 5.19 -1.61 8.19
C ASN A 18 4.67 -0.19 7.92
N VAL A 19 3.79 0.00 6.92
CA VAL A 19 3.25 1.32 6.57
C VAL A 19 1.87 1.53 7.20
N HIS A 20 1.66 2.69 7.81
CA HIS A 20 0.34 3.05 8.32
C HIS A 20 -0.54 3.56 7.17
N ILE A 21 -1.52 2.75 6.78
CA ILE A 21 -2.48 3.09 5.72
C ILE A 21 -3.76 3.62 6.38
N ASN A 22 -4.07 4.90 6.13
CA ASN A 22 -5.34 5.47 6.50
C ASN A 22 -6.39 5.14 5.44
N PHE A 23 -7.34 4.27 5.79
CA PHE A 23 -8.49 3.99 4.94
C PHE A 23 -9.58 5.04 5.18
N PRO A 24 -10.15 5.66 4.14
CA PRO A 24 -11.19 6.69 4.28
C PRO A 24 -12.53 6.11 4.74
N ASP A 25 -12.79 4.83 4.48
CA ASP A 25 -14.01 4.13 4.86
C ASP A 25 -13.80 2.60 5.00
N GLU A 26 -14.83 1.92 5.50
CA GLU A 26 -14.83 0.47 5.70
C GLU A 26 -14.72 -0.33 4.38
N GLN A 27 -15.26 0.19 3.26
CA GLN A 27 -15.19 -0.51 1.98
C GLN A 27 -13.76 -0.52 1.44
N ALA A 28 -13.02 0.57 1.61
CA ALA A 28 -11.61 0.67 1.25
C ALA A 28 -10.77 -0.33 2.05
N PHE A 29 -11.03 -0.46 3.36
CA PHE A 29 -10.39 -1.47 4.19
C PHE A 29 -10.73 -2.89 3.73
N LYS A 30 -12.01 -3.20 3.46
CA LYS A 30 -12.44 -4.53 2.96
C LYS A 30 -11.78 -4.91 1.65
N LYS A 31 -11.65 -3.95 0.71
CA LYS A 31 -10.95 -4.18 -0.57
C LYS A 31 -9.48 -4.52 -0.36
N TYR A 32 -8.79 -3.75 0.49
CA TYR A 32 -7.41 -4.05 0.86
C TYR A 32 -7.25 -5.39 1.56
N HIS A 33 -8.13 -5.69 2.52
CA HIS A 33 -8.13 -6.97 3.23
C HIS A 33 -8.33 -8.16 2.27
N ASN A 34 -9.29 -8.06 1.34
CA ASN A 34 -9.51 -9.08 0.34
C ASN A 34 -8.30 -9.24 -0.58
N ALA A 35 -7.69 -8.13 -1.03
CA ALA A 35 -6.48 -8.16 -1.84
C ALA A 35 -5.32 -8.87 -1.12
N MET A 36 -5.17 -8.67 0.20
CA MET A 36 -4.20 -9.41 1.01
C MET A 36 -4.51 -10.90 1.08
N GLN A 37 -5.79 -11.31 1.16
CA GLN A 37 -6.17 -12.73 1.22
C GLN A 37 -5.93 -13.47 -0.11
N ILE A 38 -6.23 -12.84 -1.24
CA ILE A 38 -6.08 -13.46 -2.56
C ILE A 38 -4.71 -13.20 -3.20
N HIS A 39 -3.81 -12.53 -2.47
CA HIS A 39 -2.51 -12.07 -2.97
C HIS A 39 -2.62 -11.28 -4.30
N ASP A 40 -3.56 -10.34 -4.38
CA ASP A 40 -3.66 -9.42 -5.53
C ASP A 40 -2.53 -8.39 -5.47
N MET A 41 -1.36 -8.80 -5.93
CA MET A 41 -0.15 -8.00 -5.83
C MET A 41 -0.22 -6.71 -6.64
N ASN A 42 -1.06 -6.62 -7.68
CA ASN A 42 -1.23 -5.39 -8.44
C ASN A 42 -1.93 -4.31 -7.60
N TYR A 43 -2.99 -4.71 -6.90
CA TYR A 43 -3.70 -3.81 -5.99
C TYR A 43 -2.85 -3.43 -4.77
N LEU A 44 -2.09 -4.38 -4.23
CA LEU A 44 -1.18 -4.15 -3.10
C LEU A 44 -0.06 -3.16 -3.45
N ARG A 45 0.54 -3.28 -4.65
CA ARG A 45 1.52 -2.32 -5.18
C ARG A 45 0.92 -0.93 -5.36
N PHE A 46 -0.26 -0.84 -5.97
CA PHE A 46 -0.99 0.42 -6.11
C PHE A 46 -1.23 1.09 -4.76
N THR A 47 -1.67 0.31 -3.77
CA THR A 47 -1.92 0.80 -2.41
C THR A 47 -0.64 1.30 -1.74
N LEU A 48 0.46 0.56 -1.86
CA LEU A 48 1.75 0.96 -1.31
C LEU A 48 2.28 2.26 -1.94
N ASN A 49 2.19 2.39 -3.27
CA ASN A 49 2.59 3.61 -3.98
C ASN A 49 1.76 4.83 -3.57
N ASN A 50 0.44 4.66 -3.40
CA ASN A 50 -0.41 5.73 -2.90
C ASN A 50 -0.07 6.11 -1.45
N ALA A 51 0.21 5.12 -0.60
CA ALA A 51 0.63 5.38 0.79
C ALA A 51 1.94 6.17 0.83
N TYR A 52 2.91 5.84 -0.03
CA TYR A 52 4.15 6.59 -0.15
C TYR A 52 3.95 8.00 -0.70
N SER A 53 3.13 8.16 -1.73
CA SER A 53 2.78 9.49 -2.28
C SER A 53 2.06 10.37 -1.27
N ALA A 54 1.22 9.78 -0.41
CA ALA A 54 0.55 10.48 0.68
C ALA A 54 1.50 10.80 1.85
N CYS A 55 2.54 10.00 2.06
CA CYS A 55 3.56 10.20 3.10
C CYS A 55 4.51 11.36 2.72
N ASP A 56 4.97 11.41 1.46
CA ASP A 56 5.82 12.51 0.95
C ASP A 56 5.12 13.87 1.07
N ASN A 57 3.79 13.92 0.87
CA ASN A 57 3.00 15.16 1.04
C ASN A 57 2.83 15.62 2.50
N LYS A 58 3.09 14.76 3.50
CA LYS A 58 3.02 15.14 4.92
C LYS A 58 4.33 15.66 5.50
N GLN A 59 5.46 15.51 4.79
CA GLN A 59 6.76 16.05 5.23
C GLN A 59 7.05 17.47 4.70
N ALA A 60 6.13 18.07 3.95
CA ALA A 60 6.30 19.39 3.34
C ALA A 60 5.68 20.57 4.13
N LEU A 61 5.40 20.41 5.43
CA LEU A 61 4.87 21.47 6.30
C LEU A 61 5.71 21.65 7.56
#